data_AF-A0AAV9WWV9-F1
#
_entry.id   AF-A0AAV9WWV9-F1
#
_cell.length_a   1.000
_cell.length_b   1.000
_cell.length_c   1.000
_cell.angle_alpha   90.00
_cell.angle_beta   90.00
_cell.angle_gamma   90.00
#
_symmetry.space_group_name_H-M   'P 1'
#
loop_
_entity.id
_entity.type
_entity.pdbx_description
1 polymer ?
#
loop_
_entity_poly.entity_id
_entity_poly.type
_entity_poly.pdbx_seq_one_letter_code
_entity_poly.pdbx_strand_id
1 'polypeptide(L)'
;MVNLNRYIAQAGYILAICHQASGAPAALRTVWEVVTVTSCPNNACATTAPCTSTSSPVTKTLTTTECSTSEPPTTTFESTSSSSTSTPASSVYTAPPSSNPYRDRNFNTIHHIYNLTIFPNQVPIITFGASAVPDGLFADHASGRISPVGNFTDFEDSIEYFFALPPLPISNKNSAAFTRFELVQFSSECPEVAASTVYLYAEVVNASSPDNGKLVSILKQTGFWRFNERGEVVNYDLALIEVDHFIEELTSTDYNDPAAQRELIVTTCNAQAIRCNGKNAQYDSIDHCIESLSAKPFGSYTDVWSDSVVCRSIHIVLTLTRPDAHCPHVGPSGGMKCVDYDYKTRQFDDERLWGRTDLFRCIA
;
A
#
# COMPACT_ATOMS: atom_id res chain seq x y z
N MET A 1 -25.75 13.36 20.71
CA MET A 1 -24.64 14.27 21.06
C MET A 1 -23.36 13.62 20.61
N VAL A 2 -22.88 13.99 19.42
CA VAL A 2 -21.68 13.42 18.80
C VAL A 2 -20.45 14.00 19.51
N ASN A 3 -19.52 13.12 19.86
CA ASN A 3 -18.48 13.36 20.85
C ASN A 3 -17.38 14.29 20.29
N LEU A 4 -17.41 15.57 20.68
CA LEU A 4 -16.47 16.64 20.28
C LEU A 4 -14.99 16.23 20.49
N ASN A 5 -14.72 15.33 21.44
CA ASN A 5 -13.38 14.80 21.71
C ASN A 5 -12.81 13.93 20.57
N ARG A 6 -13.66 13.27 19.75
CA ARG A 6 -13.18 12.55 18.55
C ARG A 6 -12.61 13.51 17.50
N TYR A 7 -13.30 14.64 17.28
CA TYR A 7 -12.86 15.65 16.32
C TYR A 7 -11.59 16.37 16.76
N ILE A 8 -11.40 16.61 18.06
CA ILE A 8 -10.21 17.29 18.58
C ILE A 8 -8.96 16.40 18.49
N ALA A 9 -9.08 15.10 18.82
CA ALA A 9 -7.97 14.16 18.68
C ALA A 9 -7.59 13.91 17.21
N GLN A 10 -8.59 13.78 16.33
CA GLN A 10 -8.35 13.71 14.89
C GLN A 10 -7.76 15.02 14.35
N ALA A 11 -8.25 16.19 14.77
CA ALA A 11 -7.75 17.49 14.33
C ALA A 11 -6.29 17.77 14.79
N GLY A 12 -5.91 17.34 16.00
CA GLY A 12 -4.52 17.44 16.47
C GLY A 12 -3.55 16.58 15.64
N TYR A 13 -4.00 15.39 15.23
CA TYR A 13 -3.25 14.50 14.34
C TYR A 13 -3.18 15.07 12.91
N ILE A 14 -4.30 15.63 12.42
CA ILE A 14 -4.40 16.33 11.12
C ILE A 14 -3.44 17.53 11.08
N LEU A 15 -3.36 18.35 12.14
CA LEU A 15 -2.44 19.49 12.17
C LEU A 15 -0.97 19.08 12.09
N ALA A 16 -0.59 17.98 12.76
CA ALA A 16 0.76 17.44 12.72
C ALA A 16 1.12 16.89 11.33
N ILE A 17 0.19 16.18 10.68
CA ILE A 17 0.35 15.66 9.30
C ILE A 17 0.42 16.82 8.29
N CYS A 18 -0.45 17.82 8.42
CA CYS A 18 -0.48 19.00 7.53
C CYS A 18 0.77 19.88 7.67
N HIS A 19 1.31 20.08 8.88
CA HIS A 19 2.55 20.85 9.07
C HIS A 19 3.75 20.18 8.37
N GLN A 20 3.84 18.85 8.38
CA GLN A 20 4.93 18.13 7.70
C GLN A 20 4.76 18.10 6.17
N ALA A 21 3.51 18.03 5.66
CA ALA A 21 3.23 18.09 4.22
C ALA A 21 3.55 19.46 3.59
N SER A 22 3.52 20.55 4.38
CA SER A 22 3.82 21.90 3.88
C SER A 22 5.29 22.16 3.49
N GLY A 23 6.20 21.21 3.77
CA GLY A 23 7.63 21.29 3.46
C GLY A 23 8.07 20.64 2.13
N ALA A 24 7.14 20.17 1.28
CA ALA A 24 7.48 19.52 0.02
C ALA A 24 8.05 20.51 -1.04
N PRO A 25 9.07 20.12 -1.82
CA PRO A 25 9.69 20.99 -2.82
C PRO A 25 8.72 21.39 -3.95
N ALA A 26 8.94 22.57 -4.54
CA ALA A 26 8.05 23.25 -5.47
C ALA A 26 7.70 22.47 -6.76
N ALA A 27 8.39 21.36 -7.06
CA ALA A 27 8.13 20.49 -8.21
C ALA A 27 6.85 19.61 -8.06
N LEU A 28 6.22 19.58 -6.88
CA LEU A 28 4.94 18.90 -6.63
C LEU A 28 3.73 19.86 -6.55
N ARG A 29 3.91 21.16 -6.79
CA ARG A 29 2.82 22.15 -6.74
C ARG A 29 1.90 22.12 -7.96
N THR A 30 2.29 21.48 -9.05
CA THR A 30 1.52 21.45 -10.32
C THR A 30 0.33 20.50 -10.31
N VAL A 31 0.05 19.78 -9.22
CA VAL A 31 -1.11 18.88 -9.09
C VAL A 31 -2.19 19.44 -8.14
N TRP A 32 -1.98 20.62 -7.55
CA TRP A 32 -2.89 21.21 -6.55
C TRP A 32 -3.72 22.40 -7.03
N GLU A 33 -3.88 22.58 -8.35
CA GLU A 33 -4.93 23.46 -8.87
C GLU A 33 -6.13 22.64 -9.33
N VAL A 34 -7.28 22.97 -8.73
CA VAL A 34 -8.64 22.41 -8.95
C VAL A 34 -8.97 21.14 -8.17
N VAL A 35 -9.13 21.25 -6.85
CA VAL A 35 -10.39 20.88 -6.15
C VAL A 35 -10.54 21.78 -4.93
N THR A 36 -11.08 22.98 -5.13
CA THR A 36 -11.70 23.75 -4.03
C THR A 36 -13.19 23.50 -4.13
N VAL A 37 -13.71 22.49 -3.44
CA VAL A 37 -15.16 22.37 -3.21
C VAL A 37 -15.48 23.27 -2.03
N THR A 38 -15.76 24.54 -2.32
CA THR A 38 -16.40 25.46 -1.38
C THR A 38 -17.84 25.01 -1.21
N SER A 39 -18.13 24.28 -0.13
CA SER A 39 -19.51 24.12 0.35
C SER A 39 -19.90 25.39 1.13
N CYS A 40 -20.54 26.34 0.44
CA CYS A 40 -21.28 27.42 1.10
C CYS A 40 -22.76 27.03 1.21
N PRO A 41 -23.35 26.99 2.42
CA PRO A 41 -24.79 26.95 2.56
C PRO A 41 -25.37 28.36 2.40
N ASN A 42 -26.24 28.52 1.41
CA ASN A 42 -27.33 29.50 1.26
C ASN A 42 -27.16 30.95 1.79
N ASN A 43 -27.20 31.89 0.83
CA ASN A 43 -27.75 33.26 0.88
C ASN A 43 -27.16 34.27 1.89
N ALA A 44 -26.31 35.18 1.40
CA ALA A 44 -26.46 36.65 1.50
C ALA A 44 -25.25 37.42 0.91
N CYS A 45 -25.54 38.57 0.29
CA CYS A 45 -24.65 39.65 -0.20
C CYS A 45 -23.93 39.37 -1.54
N ALA A 46 -24.42 39.80 -2.72
CA ALA A 46 -24.59 41.16 -3.26
C ALA A 46 -23.27 41.92 -3.59
N THR A 47 -23.01 42.06 -4.91
CA THR A 47 -22.29 43.15 -5.64
C THR A 47 -20.81 43.40 -5.28
N THR A 48 -19.79 43.41 -6.16
CA THR A 48 -19.59 44.09 -7.46
C THR A 48 -18.40 43.48 -8.27
N ALA A 49 -18.42 43.63 -9.61
CA ALA A 49 -17.47 43.16 -10.65
C ALA A 49 -16.14 43.99 -10.76
N PRO A 50 -15.26 43.85 -11.81
CA PRO A 50 -14.87 42.72 -12.67
C PRO A 50 -13.32 42.51 -12.82
N CYS A 51 -12.94 41.41 -13.49
CA CYS A 51 -11.60 41.05 -13.96
C CYS A 51 -11.03 41.94 -15.10
N THR A 52 -9.71 42.13 -15.09
CA THR A 52 -8.79 42.45 -16.22
C THR A 52 -7.42 41.85 -15.81
N SER A 53 -6.56 41.22 -16.60
CA SER A 53 -6.27 41.26 -18.04
C SER A 53 -5.28 40.13 -18.43
N THR A 54 -5.51 39.51 -19.59
CA THR A 54 -4.59 39.08 -20.66
C THR A 54 -3.07 38.84 -20.41
N SER A 55 -2.59 37.63 -20.76
CA SER A 55 -1.46 37.43 -21.70
C SER A 55 -1.37 35.97 -22.23
N SER A 56 -1.20 35.83 -23.55
CA SER A 56 -1.17 34.62 -24.40
C SER A 56 0.03 33.67 -24.19
N PRO A 57 0.02 32.44 -24.76
CA PRO A 57 0.95 31.36 -24.40
C PRO A 57 2.23 31.32 -25.26
N VAL A 58 3.33 30.86 -24.67
CA VAL A 58 4.60 30.58 -25.36
C VAL A 58 4.66 29.10 -25.74
N THR A 59 4.63 28.81 -27.04
CA THR A 59 4.92 27.50 -27.62
C THR A 59 6.44 27.30 -27.68
N LYS A 60 6.95 26.20 -27.11
CA LYS A 60 8.33 25.73 -27.35
C LYS A 60 8.31 24.42 -28.12
N THR A 61 8.82 24.47 -29.34
CA THR A 61 9.09 23.31 -30.21
C THR A 61 10.38 22.62 -29.75
N LEU A 62 10.34 21.31 -29.55
CA LEU A 62 11.51 20.46 -29.33
C LEU A 62 11.87 19.74 -30.64
N THR A 63 13.04 20.04 -31.19
CA THR A 63 13.70 19.26 -32.25
C THR A 63 14.55 18.16 -31.62
N THR A 64 14.26 16.90 -31.95
CA THR A 64 15.11 15.74 -31.69
C THR A 64 16.04 15.49 -32.86
N THR A 65 17.35 15.48 -32.61
CA THR A 65 18.39 15.07 -33.56
C THR A 65 18.78 13.62 -33.25
N GLU A 66 18.57 12.71 -34.20
CA GLU A 66 19.04 11.32 -34.12
C GLU A 66 20.53 11.22 -34.48
N CYS A 67 21.27 10.43 -33.72
CA CYS A 67 22.64 10.03 -34.03
C CYS A 67 22.66 8.61 -34.62
N SER A 68 23.15 8.51 -35.85
CA SER A 68 23.39 7.26 -36.58
C SER A 68 24.77 6.69 -36.21
N THR A 69 24.88 5.38 -35.93
CA THR A 69 26.16 4.70 -35.76
C THR A 69 26.39 3.65 -36.85
N SER A 70 27.57 3.71 -37.45
CA SER A 70 28.12 2.87 -38.53
C SER A 70 28.76 1.58 -38.00
N GLU A 71 28.58 0.47 -38.73
CA GLU A 71 29.28 -0.82 -38.57
C GLU A 71 30.76 -0.78 -39.02
N PRO A 72 31.60 -1.68 -38.48
CA PRO A 72 32.76 -2.23 -39.21
C PRO A 72 32.88 -3.78 -39.03
N PRO A 73 33.83 -4.50 -39.68
CA PRO A 73 33.50 -5.50 -40.70
C PRO A 73 33.81 -6.96 -40.33
N THR A 74 33.31 -7.83 -41.19
CA THR A 74 33.40 -9.29 -41.29
C THR A 74 34.82 -9.86 -41.21
N THR A 75 35.01 -10.93 -40.44
CA THR A 75 36.11 -11.89 -40.60
C THR A 75 35.58 -13.32 -40.74
N THR A 76 36.00 -13.96 -41.82
CA THR A 76 35.70 -15.33 -42.23
C THR A 76 36.59 -16.34 -41.53
N PHE A 77 36.03 -17.46 -41.07
CA PHE A 77 36.75 -18.71 -40.85
C PHE A 77 35.91 -19.88 -41.35
N GLU A 78 36.43 -20.59 -42.37
CA GLU A 78 35.97 -21.90 -42.79
C GLU A 78 36.76 -22.99 -42.05
N SER A 79 36.08 -24.01 -41.54
CA SER A 79 36.60 -25.39 -41.58
C SER A 79 35.45 -26.41 -41.47
N THR A 80 35.63 -27.48 -42.22
CA THR A 80 34.66 -28.46 -42.72
C THR A 80 34.20 -29.57 -41.76
N SER A 81 32.97 -30.02 -42.02
CA SER A 81 32.38 -31.39 -41.99
C SER A 81 32.14 -32.13 -40.65
N SER A 82 30.87 -32.39 -40.31
CA SER A 82 30.11 -33.56 -40.79
C SER A 82 28.79 -33.78 -40.02
N SER A 83 27.71 -34.01 -40.78
CA SER A 83 26.52 -34.83 -40.49
C SER A 83 25.57 -34.52 -39.31
N SER A 84 24.36 -34.13 -39.73
CA SER A 84 23.02 -34.51 -39.20
C SER A 84 22.57 -33.98 -37.84
N THR A 85 21.81 -32.87 -37.86
CA THR A 85 20.61 -32.75 -36.99
C THR A 85 19.62 -31.71 -37.53
N SER A 86 18.34 -32.06 -37.39
CA SER A 86 17.12 -31.32 -37.70
C SER A 86 17.19 -29.79 -37.66
N THR A 87 16.65 -29.16 -38.70
CA THR A 87 16.32 -27.74 -38.77
C THR A 87 15.38 -27.34 -37.63
N PRO A 88 15.72 -26.38 -36.75
CA PRO A 88 14.72 -25.70 -35.95
C PRO A 88 14.00 -24.72 -36.87
N ALA A 89 12.67 -24.81 -36.93
CA ALA A 89 11.86 -23.75 -37.50
C ALA A 89 12.24 -22.43 -36.84
N SER A 90 12.71 -21.47 -37.62
CA SER A 90 12.92 -20.10 -37.18
C SER A 90 11.55 -19.58 -36.72
N SER A 91 11.37 -19.47 -35.41
CA SER A 91 10.21 -18.78 -34.86
C SER A 91 10.37 -17.31 -35.23
N VAL A 92 9.62 -16.91 -36.26
CA VAL A 92 9.44 -15.50 -36.61
C VAL A 92 8.87 -14.85 -35.36
N TYR A 93 9.69 -14.05 -34.67
CA TYR A 93 9.24 -13.19 -33.59
C TYR A 93 8.21 -12.24 -34.21
N THR A 94 6.94 -12.58 -34.04
CA THR A 94 5.84 -11.74 -34.48
C THR A 94 5.84 -10.57 -33.52
N ALA A 95 6.02 -9.35 -34.05
CA ALA A 95 5.87 -8.16 -33.24
C ALA A 95 4.53 -8.24 -32.48
N PRO A 96 4.49 -7.88 -31.18
CA PRO A 96 3.28 -8.02 -30.39
C PRO A 96 2.11 -7.27 -31.06
N PRO A 97 0.90 -7.84 -31.05
CA PRO A 97 -0.26 -7.22 -31.67
C PRO A 97 -0.56 -5.85 -31.03
N SER A 98 -1.24 -5.01 -31.81
CA SER A 98 -1.82 -3.71 -31.42
C SER A 98 -2.20 -3.63 -29.94
N SER A 99 -1.75 -2.57 -29.26
CA SER A 99 -2.07 -2.20 -27.86
C SER A 99 -3.09 -3.12 -27.20
N ASN A 100 -2.61 -4.07 -26.39
CA ASN A 100 -3.50 -4.94 -25.63
C ASN A 100 -4.28 -4.06 -24.63
N PRO A 101 -5.57 -3.73 -24.91
CA PRO A 101 -6.24 -2.63 -24.22
C PRO A 101 -6.53 -2.96 -22.75
N TYR A 102 -6.69 -4.24 -22.43
CA TYR A 102 -6.88 -4.70 -21.06
C TYR A 102 -5.57 -4.74 -20.28
N ARG A 103 -4.44 -5.01 -20.94
CA ARG A 103 -3.12 -4.97 -20.29
C ARG A 103 -2.82 -3.57 -19.75
N ASP A 104 -3.03 -2.54 -20.56
CA ASP A 104 -2.76 -1.16 -20.16
C ASP A 104 -3.77 -0.69 -19.09
N ARG A 105 -5.04 -1.09 -19.21
CA ARG A 105 -6.06 -0.88 -18.16
C ARG A 105 -5.62 -1.48 -16.82
N ASN A 106 -5.28 -2.76 -16.80
CA ASN A 106 -4.90 -3.49 -15.58
C ASN A 106 -3.60 -2.91 -14.97
N PHE A 107 -2.63 -2.55 -15.81
CA PHE A 107 -1.42 -1.85 -15.37
C PHE A 107 -1.77 -0.53 -14.69
N ASN A 108 -2.62 0.29 -15.31
CA ASN A 108 -3.01 1.59 -14.78
C ASN A 108 -3.81 1.46 -13.47
N THR A 109 -4.71 0.48 -13.35
CA THR A 109 -5.42 0.21 -12.09
C THR A 109 -4.45 -0.12 -10.96
N ILE A 110 -3.54 -1.08 -11.17
CA ILE A 110 -2.54 -1.47 -10.15
C ILE A 110 -1.61 -0.29 -9.83
N HIS A 111 -1.13 0.42 -10.85
CA HIS A 111 -0.28 1.59 -10.67
C HIS A 111 -0.98 2.67 -9.85
N HIS A 112 -2.28 2.92 -10.06
CA HIS A 112 -3.05 3.87 -9.28
C HIS A 112 -3.20 3.41 -7.81
N ILE A 113 -3.46 2.12 -7.58
CA ILE A 113 -3.49 1.55 -6.21
C ILE A 113 -2.17 1.84 -5.50
N TYR A 114 -1.01 1.48 -6.07
CA TYR A 114 0.27 1.74 -5.41
C TYR A 114 0.63 3.22 -5.30
N ASN A 115 0.15 4.07 -6.22
CA ASN A 115 0.28 5.51 -6.09
C ASN A 115 -0.52 6.06 -4.89
N LEU A 116 -1.62 5.42 -4.50
CA LEU A 116 -2.35 5.76 -3.28
C LEU A 116 -1.73 5.15 -2.01
N THR A 117 -0.91 4.11 -2.14
CA THR A 117 -0.18 3.44 -1.04
C THR A 117 1.03 4.23 -0.53
N ILE A 118 1.48 5.28 -1.23
CA ILE A 118 2.62 6.11 -0.82
C ILE A 118 2.17 7.39 -0.10
N PHE A 119 3.05 7.94 0.72
CA PHE A 119 2.87 9.22 1.38
C PHE A 119 3.09 10.40 0.40
N PRO A 120 2.27 11.47 0.44
CA PRO A 120 1.11 11.67 1.33
C PRO A 120 -0.22 11.17 0.75
N ASN A 121 -0.22 10.48 -0.39
CA ASN A 121 -1.43 10.11 -1.14
C ASN A 121 -2.37 9.18 -0.35
N GLN A 122 -1.84 8.39 0.59
CA GLN A 122 -2.64 7.53 1.47
C GLN A 122 -3.42 8.28 2.57
N VAL A 123 -3.00 9.50 2.92
CA VAL A 123 -3.51 10.25 4.09
C VAL A 123 -5.03 10.51 4.04
N PRO A 124 -5.63 10.92 2.90
CA PRO A 124 -7.08 11.07 2.81
C PRO A 124 -7.83 9.77 3.12
N ILE A 125 -7.31 8.62 2.67
CA ILE A 125 -7.95 7.32 2.88
C ILE A 125 -7.87 6.90 4.35
N ILE A 126 -6.74 7.15 5.01
CA ILE A 126 -6.61 6.95 6.46
C ILE A 126 -7.63 7.81 7.22
N THR A 127 -7.91 9.02 6.74
CA THR A 127 -8.76 9.99 7.44
C THR A 127 -10.25 9.73 7.22
N PHE A 128 -10.63 9.35 6.00
CA PHE A 128 -12.03 9.28 5.55
C PHE A 128 -12.47 7.86 5.16
N GLY A 129 -11.60 6.86 5.31
CA GLY A 129 -11.87 5.47 4.96
C GLY A 129 -12.18 5.29 3.47
N ALA A 130 -13.06 4.32 3.18
CA ALA A 130 -13.58 4.02 1.85
C ALA A 130 -14.01 5.23 1.02
N SER A 131 -14.58 6.25 1.65
CA SER A 131 -15.10 7.42 0.94
C SER A 131 -14.03 8.28 0.23
N ALA A 132 -12.74 8.07 0.54
CA ALA A 132 -11.63 8.75 -0.11
C ALA A 132 -10.90 7.88 -1.14
N VAL A 133 -11.32 6.63 -1.34
CA VAL A 133 -10.79 5.76 -2.41
C VAL A 133 -11.46 6.14 -3.73
N PRO A 134 -10.70 6.45 -4.80
CA PRO A 134 -11.28 6.75 -6.10
C PRO A 134 -12.12 5.58 -6.64
N ASP A 135 -13.27 5.90 -7.24
CA ASP A 135 -14.12 4.93 -7.91
C ASP A 135 -13.36 4.16 -9.01
N GLY A 136 -13.72 2.90 -9.20
CA GLY A 136 -13.19 2.08 -10.31
C GLY A 136 -11.87 1.36 -10.02
N LEU A 137 -11.31 1.46 -8.80
CA LEU A 137 -10.11 0.73 -8.42
C LEU A 137 -10.40 -0.68 -7.90
N PHE A 138 -11.33 -0.80 -6.96
CA PHE A 138 -11.78 -2.05 -6.37
C PHE A 138 -13.29 -2.16 -6.53
N ALA A 139 -13.80 -3.38 -6.66
CA ALA A 139 -15.22 -3.64 -6.58
C ALA A 139 -15.70 -3.61 -5.11
N ASP A 140 -16.98 -3.34 -4.87
CA ASP A 140 -17.58 -3.29 -3.52
C ASP A 140 -17.43 -4.59 -2.72
N HIS A 141 -17.19 -5.71 -3.40
CA HIS A 141 -16.99 -7.05 -2.83
C HIS A 141 -15.56 -7.55 -3.05
N ALA A 142 -14.60 -6.64 -3.23
CA ALA A 142 -13.21 -7.01 -3.37
C ALA A 142 -12.76 -7.83 -2.16
N SER A 143 -12.04 -8.92 -2.42
CA SER A 143 -11.52 -9.79 -1.37
C SER A 143 -10.19 -10.37 -1.78
N GLY A 144 -9.31 -10.62 -0.81
CA GLY A 144 -7.98 -11.08 -1.18
C GLY A 144 -7.16 -11.55 0.00
N ARG A 145 -5.91 -11.84 -0.33
CA ARG A 145 -4.89 -12.26 0.62
C ARG A 145 -3.63 -11.43 0.39
N ILE A 146 -3.02 -11.00 1.48
CA ILE A 146 -1.65 -10.47 1.47
C ILE A 146 -0.91 -11.34 2.47
N SER A 147 0.02 -12.18 2.02
CA SER A 147 0.88 -12.96 2.92
C SER A 147 2.05 -12.09 3.37
N PRO A 148 2.45 -12.14 4.66
CA PRO A 148 1.86 -12.90 5.76
C PRO A 148 0.76 -12.14 6.52
N VAL A 149 0.17 -11.10 5.93
CA VAL A 149 -0.63 -10.03 6.56
C VAL A 149 -2.09 -10.32 6.84
N GLY A 150 -2.84 -10.93 5.92
CA GLY A 150 -4.22 -11.33 6.21
C GLY A 150 -4.97 -11.91 5.02
N ASN A 151 -6.13 -12.47 5.35
CA ASN A 151 -7.26 -12.59 4.42
C ASN A 151 -8.21 -11.41 4.65
N PHE A 152 -8.70 -10.85 3.56
CA PHE A 152 -9.60 -9.69 3.47
C PHE A 152 -10.86 -10.13 2.75
N THR A 153 -12.01 -10.00 3.42
CA THR A 153 -13.26 -10.60 2.95
C THR A 153 -14.22 -9.60 2.32
N ASP A 154 -13.91 -8.31 2.41
CA ASP A 154 -14.69 -7.23 1.83
C ASP A 154 -13.81 -6.03 1.47
N PHE A 155 -14.43 -5.06 0.79
CA PHE A 155 -13.77 -3.85 0.30
C PHE A 155 -13.13 -3.01 1.42
N GLU A 156 -13.80 -2.85 2.57
CA GLU A 156 -13.26 -2.07 3.70
C GLU A 156 -12.01 -2.74 4.27
N ASP A 157 -12.06 -4.06 4.48
CA ASP A 157 -10.90 -4.87 4.89
C ASP A 157 -9.76 -4.75 3.85
N SER A 158 -10.05 -4.71 2.55
CA SER A 158 -9.03 -4.60 1.51
C SER A 158 -8.31 -3.25 1.54
N ILE A 159 -9.06 -2.14 1.54
CA ILE A 159 -8.47 -0.80 1.39
C ILE A 159 -7.67 -0.38 2.63
N GLU A 160 -8.06 -0.82 3.82
CA GLU A 160 -7.36 -0.47 5.06
C GLU A 160 -5.94 -1.00 5.05
N TYR A 161 -5.74 -2.18 4.48
CA TYR A 161 -4.42 -2.78 4.42
C TYR A 161 -3.54 -2.15 3.32
N PHE A 162 -4.11 -1.79 2.17
CA PHE A 162 -3.35 -1.10 1.13
C PHE A 162 -2.98 0.34 1.48
N PHE A 163 -3.79 1.03 2.28
CA PHE A 163 -3.67 2.49 2.46
C PHE A 163 -3.46 2.93 3.91
N ALA A 164 -3.79 2.12 4.93
CA ALA A 164 -3.59 2.49 6.34
C ALA A 164 -2.44 1.76 7.04
N LEU A 165 -1.98 0.61 6.55
CA LEU A 165 -0.75 -0.02 7.03
C LEU A 165 0.57 0.59 6.52
N PRO A 166 0.65 1.17 5.30
CA PRO A 166 1.89 1.78 4.86
C PRO A 166 2.42 2.80 5.88
N PRO A 167 3.75 2.85 6.10
CA PRO A 167 4.33 3.63 7.18
C PRO A 167 4.06 5.12 7.00
N LEU A 168 3.75 5.78 8.13
CA LEU A 168 3.66 7.23 8.20
C LEU A 168 4.93 7.80 8.85
N PRO A 169 5.35 9.02 8.50
CA PRO A 169 6.54 9.63 9.10
C PRO A 169 6.43 9.82 10.62
N ILE A 170 5.21 9.85 11.14
CA ILE A 170 4.95 10.02 12.58
C ILE A 170 4.81 8.71 13.35
N SER A 171 4.88 7.56 12.66
CA SER A 171 4.58 6.25 13.26
C SER A 171 5.82 5.39 13.55
N ASN A 172 7.02 5.85 13.21
CA ASN A 172 8.26 5.08 13.38
C ASN A 172 9.46 5.99 13.72
N LYS A 173 10.50 5.39 14.33
CA LYS A 173 11.69 6.10 14.84
C LYS A 173 12.48 6.83 13.74
N ASN A 174 12.49 6.30 12.51
CA ASN A 174 13.22 6.88 11.39
C ASN A 174 12.45 8.01 10.68
N SER A 175 11.23 8.32 11.13
CA SER A 175 10.31 9.22 10.42
C SER A 175 10.13 8.85 8.95
N ALA A 176 10.15 7.55 8.65
CA ALA A 176 10.13 7.05 7.29
C ALA A 176 8.70 6.80 6.80
N ALA A 177 8.50 6.94 5.50
CA ALA A 177 7.27 6.56 4.81
C ALA A 177 7.61 6.02 3.42
N PHE A 178 6.68 5.29 2.79
CA PHE A 178 6.84 5.03 1.36
C PHE A 178 6.67 6.33 0.59
N THR A 179 7.70 6.78 -0.12
CA THR A 179 7.68 8.05 -0.88
C THR A 179 7.56 7.82 -2.38
N ARG A 180 7.87 6.61 -2.83
CA ARG A 180 7.80 6.18 -4.23
C ARG A 180 7.65 4.67 -4.32
N PHE A 181 7.19 4.24 -5.49
CA PHE A 181 7.12 2.83 -5.85
C PHE A 181 7.60 2.61 -7.27
N GLU A 182 8.00 1.38 -7.58
CA GLU A 182 8.34 0.96 -8.93
C GLU A 182 7.61 -0.35 -9.23
N LEU A 183 6.78 -0.35 -10.28
CA LEU A 183 6.15 -1.56 -10.80
C LEU A 183 7.14 -2.25 -11.75
N VAL A 184 8.04 -3.04 -11.17
CA VAL A 184 9.23 -3.60 -11.85
C VAL A 184 8.93 -4.80 -12.75
N GLN A 185 7.83 -5.52 -12.50
CA GLN A 185 7.39 -6.62 -13.34
C GLN A 185 5.88 -6.57 -13.48
N PHE A 186 5.38 -6.80 -14.70
CA PHE A 186 3.96 -6.83 -14.99
C PHE A 186 3.66 -7.82 -16.11
N SER A 187 2.65 -8.65 -15.93
CA SER A 187 2.03 -9.44 -16.99
C SER A 187 0.52 -9.40 -16.87
N SER A 188 -0.17 -9.38 -18.01
CA SER A 188 -1.62 -9.53 -18.08
C SER A 188 -1.95 -10.13 -19.44
N GLU A 189 -2.11 -11.45 -19.45
CA GLU A 189 -2.31 -12.23 -20.68
C GLU A 189 -3.79 -12.26 -21.09
N CYS A 190 -4.70 -12.11 -20.13
CA CYS A 190 -6.15 -12.00 -20.34
C CYS A 190 -6.72 -10.78 -19.60
N PRO A 191 -7.94 -10.34 -19.96
CA PRO A 191 -8.53 -9.15 -19.35
C PRO A 191 -8.70 -9.25 -17.85
N GLU A 192 -9.03 -10.43 -17.34
CA GLU A 192 -9.43 -10.61 -15.95
C GLU A 192 -8.24 -10.86 -15.03
N VAL A 193 -7.03 -11.13 -15.52
CA VAL A 193 -5.90 -11.52 -14.66
C VAL A 193 -4.65 -10.71 -14.98
N ALA A 194 -3.96 -10.29 -13.93
CA ALA A 194 -2.60 -9.77 -14.02
C ALA A 194 -1.72 -10.31 -12.90
N ALA A 195 -0.41 -10.29 -13.12
CA ALA A 195 0.59 -10.48 -12.09
C ALA A 195 1.50 -9.25 -12.04
N SER A 196 1.97 -8.91 -10.85
CA SER A 196 2.89 -7.77 -10.66
C SER A 196 3.96 -8.06 -9.62
N THR A 197 5.10 -7.41 -9.77
CA THR A 197 6.06 -7.20 -8.68
C THR A 197 6.27 -5.70 -8.51
N VAL A 198 6.17 -5.22 -7.28
CA VAL A 198 6.34 -3.81 -6.91
C VAL A 198 7.39 -3.67 -5.82
N TYR A 199 8.24 -2.67 -5.98
CA TYR A 199 9.16 -2.20 -4.94
C TYR A 199 8.62 -0.90 -4.35
N LEU A 200 8.46 -0.86 -3.04
CA LEU A 200 8.05 0.30 -2.25
C LEU A 200 9.26 0.82 -1.49
N TYR A 201 9.64 2.07 -1.73
CA TYR A 201 10.84 2.65 -1.15
C TYR A 201 10.48 3.49 0.05
N ALA A 202 10.97 3.09 1.22
CA ALA A 202 10.80 3.83 2.47
C ALA A 202 11.96 4.82 2.63
N GLU A 203 11.64 6.11 2.65
CA GLU A 203 12.60 7.19 2.81
C GLU A 203 12.23 8.04 4.02
N VAL A 204 13.20 8.68 4.65
CA VAL A 204 12.98 9.63 5.76
C VAL A 204 12.21 10.84 5.24
N VAL A 205 11.08 11.13 5.86
CA VAL A 205 10.25 12.32 5.57
C VAL A 205 10.26 13.23 6.78
N ASN A 206 11.27 14.09 6.85
CA ASN A 206 11.42 15.08 7.90
C ASN A 206 12.24 16.25 7.37
N ALA A 207 11.58 17.29 6.86
CA ALA A 207 12.23 18.43 6.23
C ALA A 207 13.22 19.20 7.13
N SER A 208 13.17 18.99 8.45
CA SER A 208 14.11 19.59 9.40
C SER A 208 15.34 18.70 9.68
N SER A 209 15.31 17.43 9.27
CA SER A 209 16.41 16.48 9.45
C SER A 209 17.41 16.55 8.30
N PRO A 210 18.74 16.43 8.58
CA PRO A 210 19.73 16.27 7.53
C PRO A 210 19.56 14.95 6.74
N ASP A 211 18.89 13.95 7.31
CA ASP A 211 18.61 12.68 6.66
C ASP A 211 17.34 12.72 5.77
N ASN A 212 16.68 13.88 5.58
CA ASN A 212 15.48 13.96 4.74
C ASN A 212 15.72 13.43 3.32
N GLY A 213 14.88 12.49 2.87
CA GLY A 213 15.01 11.81 1.58
C GLY A 213 16.02 10.65 1.56
N LYS A 214 16.66 10.34 2.69
CA LYS A 214 17.53 9.17 2.80
C LYS A 214 16.71 7.89 2.74
N LEU A 215 17.14 6.96 1.88
CA LEU A 215 16.59 5.61 1.82
C LEU A 215 16.84 4.88 3.14
N VAL A 216 15.77 4.34 3.72
CA VAL A 216 15.79 3.50 4.90
C VAL A 216 15.74 2.04 4.49
N SER A 217 14.72 1.65 3.72
CA SER A 217 14.55 0.26 3.28
C SER A 217 13.66 0.18 2.04
N ILE A 218 13.56 -1.02 1.46
CA ILE A 218 12.71 -1.32 0.30
C ILE A 218 11.86 -2.55 0.63
N LEU A 219 10.55 -2.42 0.51
CA LEU A 219 9.64 -3.55 0.63
C LEU A 219 9.25 -4.06 -0.77
N LYS A 220 9.38 -5.37 -0.98
CA LYS A 220 8.91 -6.02 -2.20
C LYS A 220 7.53 -6.65 -1.96
N GLN A 221 6.60 -6.36 -2.85
CA GLN A 221 5.31 -7.06 -2.96
C GLN A 221 5.20 -7.74 -4.32
N THR A 222 4.70 -8.97 -4.37
CA THR A 222 4.48 -9.70 -5.63
C THR A 222 3.23 -10.55 -5.55
N GLY A 223 2.56 -10.78 -6.68
CA GLY A 223 1.43 -11.70 -6.73
C GLY A 223 0.47 -11.44 -7.87
N PHE A 224 -0.76 -11.91 -7.69
CA PHE A 224 -1.80 -11.96 -8.71
C PHE A 224 -3.00 -11.06 -8.38
N TRP A 225 -3.65 -10.59 -9.43
CA TRP A 225 -4.81 -9.72 -9.40
C TRP A 225 -5.87 -10.29 -10.32
N ARG A 226 -7.14 -10.18 -9.90
CA ARG A 226 -8.30 -10.48 -10.73
C ARG A 226 -9.16 -9.24 -10.88
N PHE A 227 -9.59 -8.98 -12.11
CA PHE A 227 -10.41 -7.82 -12.48
C PHE A 227 -11.79 -8.25 -12.99
N ASN A 228 -12.78 -7.39 -12.81
CA ASN A 228 -14.04 -7.50 -13.54
C ASN A 228 -13.96 -6.80 -14.92
N GLU A 229 -15.07 -6.83 -15.65
CA GLU A 229 -15.18 -6.21 -16.99
C GLU A 229 -14.91 -4.69 -16.97
N ARG A 230 -15.17 -4.01 -15.85
CA ARG A 230 -14.90 -2.57 -15.66
C ARG A 230 -13.43 -2.27 -15.39
N GLY A 231 -12.60 -3.27 -15.12
CA GLY A 231 -11.19 -3.08 -14.75
C GLY A 231 -10.98 -2.80 -13.27
N GLU A 232 -11.98 -3.02 -12.43
CA GLU A 232 -11.86 -2.96 -10.97
C GLU A 232 -11.29 -4.28 -10.45
N VAL A 233 -10.43 -4.21 -9.45
CA VAL A 233 -9.94 -5.38 -8.72
C VAL A 233 -11.09 -6.02 -7.94
N VAL A 234 -11.38 -7.28 -8.25
CA VAL A 234 -12.33 -8.12 -7.49
C VAL A 234 -11.61 -9.07 -6.56
N ASN A 235 -10.43 -9.58 -6.95
CA ASN A 235 -9.63 -10.43 -6.08
C ASN A 235 -8.13 -10.17 -6.21
N TYR A 236 -7.37 -10.47 -5.16
CA TYR A 236 -5.91 -10.40 -5.19
C TYR A 236 -5.30 -11.44 -4.25
N ASP A 237 -4.14 -11.97 -4.64
CA ASP A 237 -3.31 -12.82 -3.79
C ASP A 237 -1.86 -12.34 -3.92
N LEU A 238 -1.41 -11.65 -2.88
CA LEU A 238 -0.15 -10.92 -2.87
C LEU A 238 0.71 -11.44 -1.73
N ALA A 239 2.02 -11.28 -1.87
CA ALA A 239 3.00 -11.64 -0.87
C ALA A 239 3.97 -10.49 -0.68
N LEU A 240 4.16 -10.09 0.58
CA LEU A 240 5.27 -9.27 1.01
C LEU A 240 6.48 -10.16 1.27
N ILE A 241 7.64 -9.73 0.80
CA ILE A 241 8.88 -10.50 0.88
C ILE A 241 9.79 -9.88 1.95
N GLU A 242 10.33 -10.70 2.85
CA GLU A 242 11.25 -10.30 3.93
C GLU A 242 10.70 -9.19 4.86
N VAL A 243 9.44 -9.33 5.30
CA VAL A 243 8.76 -8.31 6.11
C VAL A 243 9.46 -8.02 7.44
N ASP A 244 10.00 -9.04 8.12
CA ASP A 244 10.76 -8.86 9.37
C ASP A 244 11.91 -7.88 9.17
N HIS A 245 12.80 -8.17 8.21
CA HIS A 245 13.94 -7.31 7.90
C HIS A 245 13.51 -5.91 7.46
N PHE A 246 12.44 -5.79 6.68
CA PHE A 246 11.89 -4.47 6.34
C PHE A 246 11.49 -3.68 7.58
N ILE A 247 10.79 -4.29 8.54
CA ILE A 247 10.32 -3.62 9.75
C ILE A 247 11.47 -3.29 10.71
N GLU A 248 12.46 -4.17 10.85
CA GLU A 248 13.67 -3.90 11.64
C GLU A 248 14.43 -2.68 11.13
N GLU A 249 14.65 -2.59 9.82
CA GLU A 249 15.29 -1.43 9.18
C GLU A 249 14.41 -0.18 9.27
N LEU A 250 13.10 -0.30 9.02
CA LEU A 250 12.16 0.81 9.09
C LEU A 250 12.12 1.44 10.48
N THR A 251 12.23 0.64 11.53
CA THR A 251 12.13 1.08 12.92
C THR A 251 13.50 1.22 13.60
N SER A 252 14.60 0.89 12.93
CA SER A 252 15.94 0.80 13.53
C SER A 252 15.93 0.00 14.84
N THR A 253 15.25 -1.14 14.86
CA THR A 253 14.99 -1.92 16.08
C THR A 253 15.27 -3.40 15.84
N ASP A 254 16.11 -4.01 16.70
CA ASP A 254 16.30 -5.47 16.76
C ASP A 254 15.23 -6.07 17.67
N TYR A 255 14.27 -6.78 17.07
CA TYR A 255 13.18 -7.39 17.83
C TYR A 255 13.56 -8.70 18.53
N ASN A 256 14.81 -9.15 18.43
CA ASN A 256 15.36 -10.19 19.30
C ASN A 256 15.78 -9.64 20.68
N ASP A 257 15.90 -8.32 20.83
CA ASP A 257 16.20 -7.68 22.12
C ASP A 257 14.94 -7.66 23.02
N PRO A 258 14.96 -8.28 24.21
CA PRO A 258 13.86 -8.23 25.16
C PRO A 258 13.45 -6.81 25.59
N ALA A 259 14.37 -5.84 25.54
CA ALA A 259 14.04 -4.43 25.82
C ALA A 259 13.17 -3.84 24.70
N ALA A 260 13.51 -4.09 23.43
CA ALA A 260 12.72 -3.67 22.28
C ALA A 260 11.33 -4.33 22.27
N GLN A 261 11.25 -5.63 22.61
CA GLN A 261 9.97 -6.33 22.74
C GLN A 261 9.08 -5.69 23.81
N ARG A 262 9.66 -5.35 24.97
CA ARG A 262 8.94 -4.65 26.05
C ARG A 262 8.49 -3.25 25.62
N GLU A 263 9.33 -2.51 24.91
CA GLU A 263 8.98 -1.19 24.36
C GLU A 263 7.76 -1.30 23.41
N LEU A 264 7.72 -2.31 22.54
CA LEU A 264 6.60 -2.53 21.64
C LEU A 264 5.31 -2.86 22.39
N ILE A 265 5.37 -3.70 23.43
CA ILE A 265 4.22 -4.00 24.31
C ILE A 265 3.70 -2.72 24.95
N VAL A 266 4.57 -1.94 25.59
CA VAL A 266 4.19 -0.69 26.27
C VAL A 266 3.59 0.32 25.28
N THR A 267 4.20 0.47 24.11
CA THR A 267 3.71 1.39 23.07
C THR A 267 2.34 0.95 22.54
N THR A 268 2.15 -0.35 22.30
CA THR A 268 0.88 -0.93 21.87
C THR A 268 -0.22 -0.70 22.90
N CYS A 269 0.06 -0.95 24.19
CA CYS A 269 -0.90 -0.74 25.28
C CYS A 269 -1.27 0.74 25.49
N ASN A 270 -0.30 1.65 25.39
CA ASN A 270 -0.59 3.09 25.44
C ASN A 270 -1.48 3.53 24.27
N ALA A 271 -1.16 3.10 23.05
CA ALA A 271 -1.97 3.42 21.88
C ALA A 271 -3.38 2.80 21.99
N GLN A 272 -3.49 1.58 22.51
CA GLN A 272 -4.79 0.93 22.77
C GLN A 272 -5.62 1.74 23.76
N ALA A 273 -5.06 2.16 24.89
CA ALA A 273 -5.79 2.94 25.89
C ALA A 273 -6.32 4.27 25.33
N ILE A 274 -5.60 4.88 24.39
CA ILE A 274 -6.02 6.11 23.71
C ILE A 274 -7.14 5.83 22.70
N ARG A 275 -7.00 4.81 21.85
CA ARG A 275 -7.83 4.61 20.65
C ARG A 275 -9.01 3.67 20.86
N CYS A 276 -8.86 2.69 21.75
CA CYS A 276 -9.83 1.64 22.04
C CYS A 276 -10.51 1.91 23.39
N ASN A 277 -11.49 2.81 23.39
CA ASN A 277 -12.24 3.23 24.56
C ASN A 277 -13.75 2.98 24.40
N GLY A 278 -14.52 3.10 25.50
CA GLY A 278 -15.96 2.86 25.50
C GLY A 278 -16.31 1.44 25.05
N LYS A 279 -17.19 1.30 24.05
CA LYS A 279 -17.56 -0.02 23.49
C LYS A 279 -16.39 -0.78 22.86
N ASN A 280 -15.30 -0.10 22.54
CA ASN A 280 -14.11 -0.68 21.93
C ASN A 280 -13.02 -1.01 22.97
N ALA A 281 -13.25 -0.75 24.27
CA ALA A 281 -12.30 -1.07 25.32
C ALA A 281 -12.00 -2.58 25.35
N GLN A 282 -10.72 -2.93 25.43
CA GLN A 282 -10.25 -4.33 25.42
C GLN A 282 -9.63 -4.76 26.75
N TYR A 283 -9.16 -3.79 27.53
CA TYR A 283 -8.48 -3.98 28.80
C TYR A 283 -9.02 -2.97 29.80
N ASP A 284 -9.02 -3.35 31.08
CA ASP A 284 -9.45 -2.48 32.17
C ASP A 284 -8.46 -1.36 32.47
N SER A 285 -7.17 -1.59 32.20
CA SER A 285 -6.08 -0.65 32.41
C SER A 285 -4.90 -0.93 31.48
N ILE A 286 -3.98 0.04 31.39
CA ILE A 286 -2.71 -0.14 30.67
C ILE A 286 -1.89 -1.28 31.31
N ASP A 287 -1.88 -1.38 32.65
CA ASP A 287 -1.14 -2.45 33.35
C ASP A 287 -1.70 -3.84 33.04
N HIS A 288 -3.04 -3.99 32.99
CA HIS A 288 -3.68 -5.24 32.58
C HIS A 288 -3.33 -5.60 31.12
N CYS A 289 -3.26 -4.60 30.23
CA CYS A 289 -2.78 -4.81 28.86
C CYS A 289 -1.32 -5.30 28.84
N ILE A 290 -0.42 -4.63 29.57
CA ILE A 290 1.01 -5.00 29.60
C ILE A 290 1.18 -6.40 30.16
N GLU A 291 0.51 -6.74 31.26
CA GLU A 291 0.53 -8.09 31.84
C GLU A 291 0.05 -9.14 30.83
N SER A 292 -1.10 -8.89 30.20
CA SER A 292 -1.69 -9.81 29.22
C SER A 292 -0.81 -10.03 28.00
N LEU A 293 -0.22 -8.96 27.44
CA LEU A 293 0.65 -9.06 26.27
C LEU A 293 2.02 -9.64 26.61
N SER A 294 2.54 -9.39 27.82
CA SER A 294 3.79 -9.99 28.28
C SER A 294 3.69 -11.51 28.47
N ALA A 295 2.48 -12.04 28.64
CA ALA A 295 2.22 -13.48 28.74
C ALA A 295 2.05 -14.17 27.37
N LYS A 296 2.01 -13.40 26.26
CA LYS A 296 1.87 -13.94 24.91
C LYS A 296 3.23 -14.14 24.23
N PRO A 297 3.34 -15.08 23.27
CA PRO A 297 4.48 -15.12 22.36
C PRO A 297 4.69 -13.75 21.70
N PHE A 298 5.94 -13.33 21.54
CA PHE A 298 6.24 -12.07 20.87
C PHE A 298 5.79 -12.10 19.39
N GLY A 299 6.07 -13.21 18.69
CA GLY A 299 5.73 -13.41 17.28
C GLY A 299 6.81 -12.91 16.32
N SER A 300 6.46 -12.86 15.05
CA SER A 300 7.32 -12.38 13.95
C SER A 300 6.43 -11.73 12.88
N TYR A 301 6.97 -10.75 12.16
CA TYR A 301 6.30 -10.13 11.01
C TYR A 301 6.19 -11.06 9.79
N THR A 302 6.74 -12.27 9.86
CA THR A 302 6.51 -13.35 8.89
C THR A 302 5.27 -14.20 9.20
N ASP A 303 4.66 -14.06 10.37
CA ASP A 303 3.39 -14.73 10.74
C ASP A 303 2.52 -13.81 11.60
N VAL A 304 1.90 -12.84 10.94
CA VAL A 304 1.15 -11.77 11.63
C VAL A 304 -0.33 -12.10 11.82
N TRP A 305 -0.68 -13.39 11.82
CA TRP A 305 -2.02 -13.89 12.19
C TRP A 305 -2.01 -14.67 13.50
N SER A 306 -0.83 -15.01 14.00
CA SER A 306 -0.63 -15.74 15.26
C SER A 306 -1.21 -15.00 16.47
N ASP A 307 -1.48 -15.72 17.57
CA ASP A 307 -1.82 -15.10 18.85
C ASP A 307 -0.58 -14.47 19.50
N SER A 308 -0.10 -13.38 18.92
CA SER A 308 1.19 -12.76 19.28
C SER A 308 1.10 -11.26 19.55
N VAL A 309 2.17 -10.72 20.12
CA VAL A 309 2.36 -9.26 20.30
C VAL A 309 2.50 -8.57 18.94
N VAL A 310 3.25 -9.16 18.01
CA VAL A 310 3.46 -8.62 16.66
C VAL A 310 2.15 -8.50 15.87
N CYS A 311 1.26 -9.50 15.91
CA CYS A 311 -0.05 -9.36 15.25
C CYS A 311 -0.84 -8.14 15.79
N ARG A 312 -0.80 -7.94 17.12
CA ARG A 312 -1.50 -6.83 17.78
C ARG A 312 -0.86 -5.47 17.51
N SER A 313 0.46 -5.40 17.33
CA SER A 313 1.16 -4.16 16.98
C SER A 313 0.73 -3.65 15.59
N ILE A 314 0.40 -4.55 14.67
CA ILE A 314 -0.15 -4.18 13.35
C ILE A 314 -1.59 -3.70 13.48
N HIS A 315 -2.42 -4.44 14.22
CA HIS A 315 -3.82 -4.06 14.38
C HIS A 315 -4.00 -2.74 15.14
N ILE A 316 -3.08 -2.36 16.06
CA ILE A 316 -3.18 -1.05 16.71
C ILE A 316 -2.94 0.12 15.74
N VAL A 317 -2.19 -0.07 14.66
CA VAL A 317 -2.04 0.93 13.58
C VAL A 317 -3.38 1.15 12.89
N LEU A 318 -4.06 0.06 12.52
CA LEU A 318 -5.34 0.10 11.81
C LEU A 318 -6.50 0.72 12.62
N THR A 319 -6.38 0.79 13.95
CA THR A 319 -7.37 1.50 14.79
C THR A 319 -7.46 3.01 14.51
N LEU A 320 -6.51 3.60 13.78
CA LEU A 320 -6.59 4.98 13.32
C LEU A 320 -7.76 5.20 12.35
N THR A 321 -8.07 4.19 11.53
CA THR A 321 -9.10 4.27 10.49
C THR A 321 -10.43 3.70 11.00
N ARG A 322 -10.43 2.46 11.53
CA ARG A 322 -11.65 1.75 11.95
C ARG A 322 -11.48 1.04 13.29
N PRO A 323 -11.51 1.79 14.40
CA PRO A 323 -11.23 1.23 15.73
C PRO A 323 -12.25 0.19 16.17
N ASP A 324 -13.51 0.27 15.74
CA ASP A 324 -14.53 -0.74 16.09
C ASP A 324 -14.27 -2.11 15.46
N ALA A 325 -13.64 -2.17 14.28
CA ALA A 325 -13.21 -3.43 13.69
C ALA A 325 -11.88 -3.92 14.28
N HIS A 326 -10.90 -3.04 14.50
CA HIS A 326 -9.55 -3.48 14.85
C HIS A 326 -9.24 -3.56 16.34
N CYS A 327 -9.94 -2.81 17.20
CA CYS A 327 -9.73 -2.90 18.64
C CYS A 327 -9.93 -4.33 19.18
N PRO A 328 -10.98 -5.09 18.79
CA PRO A 328 -11.12 -6.49 19.19
C PRO A 328 -9.89 -7.35 18.89
N HIS A 329 -9.15 -7.05 17.82
CA HIS A 329 -7.96 -7.81 17.43
C HIS A 329 -6.75 -7.52 18.32
N VAL A 330 -6.68 -6.32 18.90
CA VAL A 330 -5.63 -5.92 19.85
C VAL A 330 -5.85 -6.55 21.24
N GLY A 331 -7.10 -6.94 21.55
CA GLY A 331 -7.49 -7.44 22.87
C GLY A 331 -6.98 -8.85 23.23
N PRO A 332 -7.29 -9.33 24.45
CA PRO A 332 -6.85 -10.63 24.95
C PRO A 332 -7.22 -11.82 24.05
N SER A 333 -8.43 -11.77 23.48
CA SER A 333 -8.98 -12.83 22.59
C SER A 333 -8.43 -12.78 21.17
N GLY A 334 -7.79 -11.67 20.77
CA GLY A 334 -7.32 -11.45 19.41
C GLY A 334 -8.42 -11.27 18.35
N GLY A 335 -9.70 -11.22 18.78
CA GLY A 335 -10.85 -10.95 17.92
C GLY A 335 -10.91 -11.81 16.65
N MET A 336 -10.46 -13.07 16.72
CA MET A 336 -10.36 -14.02 15.61
C MET A 336 -9.34 -13.66 14.49
N LYS A 337 -8.66 -12.51 14.57
CA LYS A 337 -7.59 -12.12 13.64
C LYS A 337 -6.20 -12.44 14.21
N CYS A 338 -5.92 -12.10 15.46
CA CYS A 338 -4.68 -12.47 16.16
C CYS A 338 -4.89 -13.73 16.99
N VAL A 339 -5.07 -14.86 16.30
CA VAL A 339 -5.32 -16.17 16.91
C VAL A 339 -4.52 -17.23 16.18
N ASP A 340 -3.96 -18.18 16.92
CA ASP A 340 -3.26 -19.31 16.30
C ASP A 340 -4.20 -20.09 15.38
N TYR A 341 -3.64 -20.56 14.27
CA TYR A 341 -4.37 -21.30 13.25
C TYR A 341 -3.55 -22.49 12.77
N ASP A 342 -4.23 -23.52 12.27
CA ASP A 342 -3.54 -24.59 11.58
C ASP A 342 -3.05 -24.06 10.23
N TYR A 343 -1.72 -23.99 10.09
CA TYR A 343 -1.00 -23.61 8.87
C TYR A 343 -1.62 -24.22 7.60
N LYS A 344 -2.07 -25.47 7.67
CA LYS A 344 -2.63 -26.21 6.52
C LYS A 344 -3.98 -25.69 6.03
N THR A 345 -4.66 -24.86 6.83
CA THR A 345 -6.09 -24.55 6.62
C THR A 345 -6.37 -23.08 6.36
N ARG A 346 -5.46 -22.16 6.69
CA ARG A 346 -5.76 -20.72 6.53
C ARG A 346 -5.13 -20.11 5.30
N GLN A 347 -3.89 -20.49 4.99
CA GLN A 347 -3.18 -19.98 3.81
C GLN A 347 -3.46 -20.79 2.54
N PHE A 348 -3.99 -22.00 2.68
CA PHE A 348 -4.20 -22.94 1.55
C PHE A 348 -5.67 -23.27 1.30
N ASP A 349 -6.60 -22.56 1.95
CA ASP A 349 -8.05 -22.74 1.80
C ASP A 349 -8.65 -21.62 0.95
N ASP A 350 -8.25 -21.62 -0.31
CA ASP A 350 -8.70 -20.67 -1.33
C ASP A 350 -10.23 -20.74 -1.52
N GLU A 351 -10.81 -21.94 -1.39
CA GLU A 351 -12.25 -22.16 -1.45
C GLU A 351 -12.99 -21.40 -0.35
N ARG A 352 -12.47 -21.39 0.88
CA ARG A 352 -13.08 -20.61 1.98
C ARG A 352 -12.98 -19.11 1.77
N LEU A 353 -11.89 -18.61 1.18
CA LEU A 353 -11.69 -17.18 0.96
C LEU A 353 -12.48 -16.65 -0.24
N TRP A 354 -12.46 -17.39 -1.35
CA TRP A 354 -12.96 -16.91 -2.63
C TRP A 354 -14.09 -17.77 -3.23
N GLY A 355 -14.44 -18.90 -2.63
CA GLY A 355 -15.45 -19.83 -3.14
C GLY A 355 -15.03 -20.58 -4.40
N ARG A 356 -13.73 -20.59 -4.72
CA ARG A 356 -13.13 -21.32 -5.86
C ARG A 356 -11.59 -21.37 -5.73
N THR A 357 -10.94 -22.25 -6.49
CA THR A 357 -9.48 -22.48 -6.45
C THR A 357 -8.73 -22.10 -7.74
N ASP A 358 -9.42 -21.61 -8.75
CA ASP A 358 -8.88 -21.32 -10.10
C ASP A 358 -8.90 -19.82 -10.44
N LEU A 359 -8.91 -18.93 -9.42
CA LEU A 359 -9.11 -17.48 -9.60
C LEU A 359 -8.08 -16.79 -10.49
N PHE A 360 -6.82 -17.16 -10.42
CA PHE A 360 -5.76 -16.44 -11.14
C PHE A 360 -5.34 -17.17 -12.41
N ARG A 361 -6.32 -17.79 -13.08
CA ARG A 361 -6.17 -18.40 -14.41
C ARG A 361 -6.96 -17.61 -15.44
N CYS A 362 -6.36 -17.43 -16.61
CA CYS A 362 -7.10 -16.98 -17.77
C CYS A 362 -8.14 -18.03 -18.15
N ILE A 363 -9.39 -17.59 -18.29
CA ILE A 363 -10.47 -18.45 -18.77
C ILE A 363 -10.35 -18.45 -20.30
N ALA A 364 -10.38 -19.65 -20.89
CA ALA A 364 -10.28 -19.84 -22.34
C ALA A 364 -11.57 -19.47 -23.07
#